data_AF-A0A7C7NF68-F1
#
_entry.id   AF-A0A7C7NF68-F1
#
_cell.length_a   1.000
_cell.length_b   1.000
_cell.length_c   1.000
_cell.angle_alpha   90.00
_cell.angle_beta   90.00
_cell.angle_gamma   90.00
#
_symmetry.space_group_name_H-M   'P 1'
#
loop_
_entity.id
_entity.type
_entity.pdbx_description
1 polymer ?
#
loop_
_entity_poly.entity_id
_entity_poly.type
_entity_poly.pdbx_seq_one_letter_code
_entity_poly.pdbx_strand_id
1 'polypeptide(L)' 'ALNLSEGKNLMYKVLYASEYAVLMHERKLFYTLLDEVVHASAAVKNLTLINVIAQRKAKQLLEKPPKMLDLEDDG' A
#
# COMPACT_ATOMS: atom_id res chain seq x y z
N ALA A 1 -3.69 12.71 -8.33
CA ALA A 1 -4.56 11.90 -7.45
C ALA A 1 -4.60 12.41 -6.00
N LEU A 2 -3.46 12.68 -5.37
CA LEU A 2 -3.38 13.14 -3.96
C LEU A 2 -4.19 14.42 -3.69
N ASN A 3 -3.99 15.48 -4.50
CA ASN A 3 -4.70 16.75 -4.36
C ASN A 3 -6.18 16.71 -4.77
N LEU A 4 -6.58 15.73 -5.59
CA LEU A 4 -7.96 15.56 -6.06
C LEU A 4 -8.84 14.80 -5.05
N SER A 5 -8.21 14.07 -4.11
CA SER A 5 -8.92 13.23 -3.14
C SER A 5 -8.62 13.63 -1.68
N GLU A 6 -7.92 14.74 -1.45
CA GLU A 6 -7.46 15.19 -0.13
C GLU A 6 -6.71 14.08 0.65
N GLY A 7 -5.96 13.23 -0.05
CA GLY A 7 -5.29 12.08 0.57
C GLY A 7 -6.20 10.95 1.05
N LYS A 8 -7.50 10.97 0.73
CA LYS A 8 -8.47 9.94 1.15
C LYS A 8 -8.57 8.74 0.20
N ASN A 9 -7.98 8.82 -1.00
CA ASN A 9 -7.91 7.68 -1.91
C ASN A 9 -6.75 6.75 -1.52
N LEU A 10 -7.05 5.62 -0.89
CA LEU A 10 -6.03 4.71 -0.35
C LEU A 10 -5.14 4.08 -1.43
N MET A 11 -5.54 4.10 -2.71
CA MET A 11 -4.77 3.50 -3.79
C MET A 11 -3.39 4.15 -3.98
N TYR A 12 -3.22 5.44 -3.65
CA TYR A 12 -1.90 6.07 -3.80
C TYR A 12 -0.86 5.43 -2.86
N LYS A 13 -1.25 5.07 -1.61
CA LYS A 13 -0.35 4.42 -0.66
C LYS A 13 0.04 3.03 -1.13
N VAL A 14 -0.91 2.30 -1.71
CA VAL A 14 -0.66 0.97 -2.30
C VAL A 14 0.36 1.07 -3.44
N LEU A 15 0.16 2.01 -4.37
CA LEU A 15 1.09 2.21 -5.49
C LEU A 15 2.46 2.67 -5.00
N TYR A 16 2.50 3.57 -4.03
CA TYR A 16 3.76 4.05 -3.48
C TYR A 16 4.54 2.95 -2.75
N ALA A 17 3.86 2.08 -2.02
CA ALA A 17 4.46 0.87 -1.46
C ALA A 17 4.96 -0.08 -2.56
N SER A 18 4.10 -0.47 -3.51
CA SER A 18 4.44 -1.51 -4.49
C SER A 18 5.43 -1.11 -5.57
N GLU A 19 5.54 0.19 -5.87
CA GLU A 19 6.41 0.70 -6.93
C GLU A 19 7.66 1.36 -6.34
N TYR A 20 7.47 2.40 -5.52
CA TYR A 20 8.61 3.18 -5.00
C TYR A 20 9.34 2.45 -3.88
N ALA A 21 8.64 1.99 -2.83
CA ALA A 21 9.32 1.35 -1.70
C ALA A 21 10.03 0.06 -2.13
N VAL A 22 9.49 -0.66 -3.11
CA VAL A 22 10.16 -1.82 -3.72
C VAL A 22 11.40 -1.39 -4.51
N LEU A 23 11.29 -0.41 -5.40
CA LEU A 23 12.42 0.07 -6.21
C LEU A 23 13.58 0.59 -5.35
N MET A 24 13.26 1.25 -4.23
CA MET A 24 14.23 1.83 -3.32
C MET A 24 14.67 0.88 -2.20
N HIS A 25 14.21 -0.38 -2.21
CA HIS A 25 14.45 -1.36 -1.15
C HIS A 25 14.05 -0.87 0.27
N GLU A 26 13.05 0.02 0.37
CA GLU A 26 12.57 0.56 1.63
C GLU A 26 11.54 -0.36 2.29
N ARG A 27 12.01 -1.49 2.85
CA ARG A 27 11.16 -2.50 3.49
C ARG A 27 10.22 -1.91 4.54
N LYS A 28 10.72 -1.06 5.44
CA LYS A 28 9.90 -0.44 6.50
C LYS A 28 8.78 0.42 5.91
N LEU A 29 9.06 1.19 4.85
CA LEU A 29 8.06 2.04 4.19
C LEU A 29 6.97 1.17 3.55
N PHE A 30 7.36 0.08 2.87
CA PHE A 30 6.42 -0.87 2.26
C PHE A 30 5.38 -1.37 3.28
N TYR A 31 5.84 -1.97 4.39
CA TYR A 31 4.93 -2.53 5.39
C TYR A 31 4.08 -1.46 6.08
N THR A 32 4.68 -0.29 6.40
CA THR A 32 3.95 0.81 7.06
C THR A 32 2.80 1.30 6.19
N LEU A 33 3.04 1.56 4.91
CA LEU A 33 2.02 2.07 4.00
C LEU A 33 0.88 1.07 3.78
N LEU A 34 1.19 -0.22 3.65
CA LEU A 34 0.17 -1.24 3.45
C LEU A 34 -0.67 -1.48 4.70
N ASP A 35 -0.05 -1.46 5.89
CA ASP A 35 -0.76 -1.58 7.15
C ASP A 35 -1.74 -0.41 7.37
N GLU A 36 -1.29 0.82 7.09
CA GLU A 36 -2.15 2.00 7.12
C GLU A 36 -3.36 1.88 6.18
N VAL A 37 -3.18 1.30 4.99
CA VAL A 37 -4.27 1.07 4.04
C VAL A 37 -5.27 0.06 4.60
N VAL A 38 -4.79 -1.05 5.16
CA VAL A 38 -5.63 -2.12 5.71
C VAL A 38 -6.49 -1.61 6.87
N HIS A 39 -5.95 -0.74 7.72
CA HIS A 39 -6.64 -0.22 8.90
C HIS A 39 -7.45 1.07 8.66
N ALA A 40 -7.26 1.75 7.53
CA ALA A 40 -8.02 2.96 7.21
C ALA A 40 -9.51 2.68 6.92
N SER A 41 -10.37 3.67 7.14
CA SER A 41 -11.78 3.59 6.72
C SER A 41 -11.89 3.60 5.19
N ALA A 42 -12.49 2.55 4.63
CA ALA A 42 -12.82 2.53 3.21
C ALA A 42 -14.08 3.36 2.89
N ALA A 43 -14.97 3.59 3.86
CA ALA A 43 -16.25 4.26 3.66
C ALA A 43 -16.08 5.79 3.54
N VAL A 44 -15.66 6.25 2.36
CA VAL A 44 -15.47 7.66 2.02
C VAL A 44 -16.34 8.00 0.81
N LYS A 45 -17.10 9.09 0.90
CA LYS A 45 -17.98 9.55 -0.18
C LYS A 45 -17.20 9.62 -1.50
N ASN A 46 -17.76 9.02 -2.55
CA ASN A 46 -17.17 8.90 -3.91
C ASN A 46 -15.87 8.08 -4.02
N LEU A 47 -15.36 7.51 -2.93
CA LEU A 47 -14.11 6.74 -2.90
C LEU A 47 -14.25 5.34 -2.31
N THR A 48 -15.44 4.96 -1.83
CA THR A 48 -15.65 3.65 -1.18
C THR A 48 -15.17 2.48 -2.03
N LEU A 49 -15.56 2.43 -3.30
CA LEU A 49 -15.17 1.31 -4.17
C LEU A 49 -13.65 1.23 -4.34
N ILE A 50 -13.00 2.35 -4.66
CA ILE A 50 -11.55 2.36 -4.90
C ILE A 50 -10.76 2.06 -3.62
N ASN A 51 -11.25 2.51 -2.46
CA ASN A 51 -10.63 2.22 -1.18
C ASN A 51 -10.78 0.75 -0.76
N VAL A 52 -11.92 0.12 -1.04
CA VAL A 52 -12.10 -1.34 -0.84
C VAL A 52 -11.14 -2.13 -1.74
N ILE A 53 -10.95 -1.71 -3.00
CA ILE A 53 -10.00 -2.35 -3.90
C ILE A 53 -8.56 -2.17 -3.38
N ALA A 54 -8.21 -0.96 -2.92
CA ALA A 54 -6.90 -0.69 -2.34
C ALA A 54 -6.60 -1.60 -1.13
N GLN A 55 -7.56 -1.78 -0.23
CA GLN A 55 -7.42 -2.70 0.91
C GLN A 55 -7.20 -4.14 0.50
N ARG A 56 -7.94 -4.63 -0.51
CA ARG A 56 -7.75 -5.99 -1.03
C ARG A 56 -6.35 -6.18 -1.60
N LYS A 57 -5.86 -5.21 -2.37
CA LYS A 57 -4.49 -5.23 -2.92
C LYS A 57 -3.43 -5.17 -1.82
N ALA A 58 -3.63 -4.33 -0.80
CA ALA A 58 -2.70 -4.23 0.32
C ALA A 58 -2.56 -5.55 1.08
N LYS A 59 -3.67 -6.24 1.35
CA LYS A 59 -3.65 -7.59 1.97
C LYS A 59 -2.89 -8.61 1.12
N GLN A 60 -3.12 -8.60 -0.20
CA GLN A 60 -2.41 -9.50 -1.12
C GLN A 60 -0.90 -9.25 -1.13
N LEU A 61 -0.48 -7.98 -1.08
CA LEU A 61 0.93 -7.60 -1.03
C LEU A 61 1.59 -7.95 0.30
N LEU A 62 0.85 -7.87 1.42
CA LEU A 62 1.34 -8.30 2.73
C LEU A 62 1.46 -9.83 2.82
N GLU A 63 0.54 -10.57 2.19
CA GLU A 63 0.59 -12.03 2.12
C GLU A 63 1.72 -12.53 1.21
N LYS A 64 1.98 -11.82 0.11
CA LYS A 64 3.01 -12.16 -0.87
C LYS A 64 3.86 -10.93 -1.21
N PRO A 65 4.79 -10.55 -0.33
CA PRO A 65 5.68 -9.43 -0.58
C PRO A 65 6.62 -9.72 -1.77
N PRO A 66 7.09 -8.67 -2.47
CA PRO A 66 8.11 -8.82 -3.49
C PRO A 66 9.39 -9.40 -2.91
N LYS A 67 9.90 -10.48 -3.50
CA LYS A 67 11.13 -11.17 -3.05
C LYS A 67 12.32 -10.24 -2.83
N MET A 68 12.42 -9.17 -3.63
CA MET A 68 13.49 -8.17 -3.56
C MET A 68 13.56 -7.42 -2.21
N LEU A 69 12.49 -7.44 -1.41
CA LEU A 69 12.46 -6.87 -0.06
C LEU A 69 12.92 -7.86 1.03
N ASP A 70 13.03 -9.15 0.69
CA ASP A 70 13.39 -10.24 1.62
C ASP A 70 14.82 -10.77 1.38
N LEU A 71 15.57 -10.20 0.43
CA LEU A 71 16.93 -10.65 0.06
C LEU A 71 18.03 -10.31 1.09
N GLU A 72 17.68 -9.82 2.29
CA GLU A 72 18.66 -9.51 3.35
C GLU A 72 18.82 -10.60 4.42
N ASP A 73 18.11 -11.74 4.31
CA ASP A 73 18.08 -12.78 5.36
C ASP A 73 18.72 -14.13 4.93
N ASP A 74 19.62 -14.11 3.94
CA ASP A 74 20.50 -15.27 3.61
C ASP A 74 21.86 -15.14 4.32
N GLY A 75 21.84 -14.88 5.63
CA GLY A 75 23.00 -14.86 6.53
C GLY A 75 23.33 -16.22 7.11
#